data_AF-A0A350P8R2-F1
#
_entry.id   AF-A0A350P8R2-F1
#
_cell.length_a   1.000
_cell.length_b   1.000
_cell.length_c   1.000
_cell.angle_alpha   90.00
_cell.angle_beta   90.00
_cell.angle_gamma   90.00
#
_symmetry.space_group_name_H-M   'P 1'
#
loop_
_entity.id
_entity.type
_entity.pdbx_description
1 polymer ?
#
loop_
_entity_poly.entity_id
_entity_poly.type
_entity_poly.pdbx_seq_one_letter_code
_entity_poly.pdbx_strand_id
1 'polypeptide(L)' 'GSHDPISALLLCGAEKAEHVMVGGKWRVREGEIIGVDTQALMARHRKVAAQLVS' A
#
# COMPACT_ATOMS: atom_id res chain seq x y z
N GLY A 1 21.50 -0.10 12.53
CA GLY A 1 22.45 0.54 11.61
C GLY A 1 21.74 1.56 10.75
N SER A 2 21.53 2.78 11.27
CA SER A 2 20.82 3.85 10.56
C SER A 2 21.39 5.22 10.99
N HIS A 3 22.63 5.48 10.61
CA HIS A 3 23.20 6.83 10.76
C HIS A 3 22.97 7.70 9.50
N ASP A 4 22.29 7.15 8.48
CA ASP A 4 21.98 7.82 7.22
C ASP A 4 20.51 7.55 6.82
N PRO A 5 19.66 8.58 6.68
CA PRO A 5 18.24 8.44 6.32
C PRO A 5 18.03 7.84 4.92
N ILE A 6 18.98 7.96 4.00
CA ILE A 6 18.90 7.30 2.69
C ILE A 6 19.12 5.79 2.83
N SER A 7 20.13 5.40 3.62
CA SER A 7 20.36 3.99 3.97
C SER A 7 19.16 3.37 4.69
N ALA A 8 18.45 4.13 5.53
CA ALA A 8 17.22 3.64 6.17
C ALA A 8 16.11 3.31 5.15
N LEU A 9 15.93 4.13 4.10
CA LEU A 9 14.94 3.83 3.05
C LEU A 9 15.29 2.57 2.25
N LEU A 10 16.58 2.36 1.96
CA LEU A 10 17.07 1.19 1.23
C LEU A 10 17.00 -0.09 2.07
N LEU A 11 17.35 -0.02 3.36
CA LEU A 11 17.48 -1.19 4.24
C LEU A 11 16.17 -1.58 4.92
N CYS A 12 15.25 -0.64 5.15
CA CYS A 12 14.02 -0.93 5.89
C CYS A 12 12.89 -1.51 5.03
N GLY A 13 13.03 -1.54 3.70
CA GLY A 13 12.02 -2.08 2.79
C GLY A 13 10.63 -1.59 3.15
N ALA A 14 10.31 -0.32 2.87
CA ALA A 14 9.07 0.32 3.33
C ALA A 14 7.84 -0.54 2.99
N GLU A 15 7.39 -1.34 3.97
CA GLU A 15 6.31 -2.32 3.80
C GLU A 15 4.98 -1.64 3.47
N LYS A 16 4.83 -0.39 3.94
CA LYS A 16 3.67 0.46 3.73
C LYS A 16 4.13 1.92 3.63
N ALA A 17 3.71 2.61 2.57
CA ALA A 17 3.93 4.03 2.44
C ALA A 17 2.89 4.81 3.26
N GLU A 18 3.35 5.73 4.10
CA GLU A 18 2.46 6.57 4.92
C GLU A 18 1.74 7.63 4.06
N HIS A 19 2.43 8.18 3.07
CA HIS A 19 1.91 9.23 2.18
C HIS A 19 2.40 9.01 0.75
N VAL A 20 1.49 9.08 -0.23
CA VAL A 20 1.82 8.93 -1.66
C VAL A 20 1.08 9.98 -2.47
N MET A 21 1.81 10.69 -3.33
CA MET A 21 1.27 11.64 -4.30
C MET A 21 1.64 11.19 -5.72
N VAL A 22 0.69 11.31 -6.66
CA VAL A 22 0.91 11.03 -8.09
C VAL A 22 0.36 12.21 -8.89
N GLY A 23 1.21 12.85 -9.70
CA GLY A 23 0.81 14.00 -10.53
C GLY A 23 0.18 15.14 -9.73
N GLY A 24 0.74 15.46 -8.56
CA GLY A 24 0.23 16.51 -7.67
C GLY A 24 -1.01 16.11 -6.85
N LYS A 25 -1.51 14.87 -6.95
CA LYS A 25 -2.73 14.42 -6.26
C LYS A 25 -2.39 13.38 -5.19
N TRP A 26 -2.90 13.58 -3.98
CA TRP A 26 -2.80 12.60 -2.91
C TRP A 26 -3.53 11.30 -3.31
N ARG A 27 -2.85 10.17 -3.14
CA ARG A 27 -3.38 8.82 -3.37
C ARG A 27 -3.38 7.98 -2.11
N VAL A 28 -2.39 8.18 -1.24
CA VAL A 28 -2.33 7.62 0.11
C VAL A 28 -2.10 8.76 1.10
N ARG A 29 -2.85 8.75 2.20
CA ARG A 29 -2.64 9.61 3.38
C ARG A 29 -2.84 8.79 4.63
N GLU A 30 -1.98 8.99 5.62
CA GLU A 30 -2.05 8.28 6.91
C GLU A 30 -2.07 6.74 6.71
N GLY A 31 -1.33 6.26 5.70
CA GLY A 31 -1.30 4.85 5.31
C GLY A 31 -2.56 4.33 4.61
N GLU A 32 -3.59 5.15 4.39
CA GLU A 32 -4.85 4.71 3.76
C GLU A 32 -4.98 5.18 2.32
N ILE A 33 -5.53 4.31 1.47
CA ILE A 33 -5.77 4.62 0.05
C ILE A 33 -7.04 5.46 -0.06
N ILE A 34 -6.89 6.69 -0.56
CA ILE A 34 -8.00 7.64 -0.66
C ILE A 34 -9.07 7.10 -1.61
N GLY A 35 -10.31 7.01 -1.11
CA GLY A 35 -11.48 6.60 -1.89
C GLY A 35 -11.59 5.10 -2.14
N VAL A 36 -10.81 4.26 -1.45
CA VAL A 36 -10.85 2.81 -1.59
C VAL A 36 -11.19 2.16 -0.26
N ASP A 37 -12.32 1.43 -0.21
CA ASP A 37 -12.57 0.45 0.85
C ASP A 37 -11.70 -0.79 0.59
N THR A 38 -10.56 -0.84 1.26
CA THR A 38 -9.57 -1.92 1.11
C THR A 38 -10.12 -3.25 1.59
N GLN A 39 -10.98 -3.28 2.61
CA GLN A 39 -11.59 -4.52 3.12
C GLN A 39 -12.56 -5.11 2.10
N ALA A 40 -13.46 -4.28 1.55
CA ALA A 40 -14.40 -4.72 0.51
C ALA A 40 -13.67 -5.15 -0.77
N LEU A 41 -12.60 -4.44 -1.14
CA LEU A 41 -11.76 -4.80 -2.28
C LEU A 41 -11.11 -6.18 -2.08
N MET A 42 -10.50 -6.42 -0.92
CA MET A 42 -9.88 -7.71 -0.59
C MET A 42 -10.91 -8.84 -0.56
N ALA A 43 -12.08 -8.61 0.03
CA ALA A 43 -13.16 -9.61 0.08
C ALA A 43 -13.63 -10.00 -1.34
N ARG A 44 -13.83 -9.01 -2.22
CA ARG A 44 -14.17 -9.25 -3.63
C ARG A 44 -13.07 -10.02 -4.35
N HIS A 45 -11.81 -9.64 -4.14
CA HIS A 45 -10.67 -10.32 -4.76
C HIS A 45 -10.60 -11.79 -4.37
N ARG A 46 -10.71 -12.12 -3.08
CA ARG A 46 -10.72 -13.51 -2.57
C ARG A 46 -11.85 -14.32 -3.17
N LYS A 47 -13.06 -13.76 -3.26
CA LYS A 47 -14.23 -14.44 -3.85
C LYS A 47 -13.98 -14.83 -5.30
N VAL A 48 -13.43 -13.91 -6.11
CA VAL A 48 -13.14 -14.19 -7.52
C VAL A 48 -11.98 -15.17 -7.66
N ALA A 49 -10.92 -15.04 -6.86
CA ALA A 49 -9.80 -15.97 -6.88
C ALA A 49 -10.23 -17.42 -6.56
N ALA A 50 -11.15 -17.61 -5.61
CA ALA A 50 -11.68 -18.93 -5.28
C ALA A 50 -12.39 -19.61 -6.47
N GLN A 51 -12.98 -18.83 -7.39
CA GLN A 51 -13.63 -19.37 -8.60
C GLN A 51 -12.64 -19.85 -9.67
N LEU A 52 -11.37 -19.47 -9.57
CA LEU A 52 -10.33 -19.88 -10.53
C LEU A 52 -9.65 -21.20 -10.16
N VAL A 53 -9.79 -21.63 -8.90
CA VAL A 53 -9.13 -22.83 -8.34
C VAL A 53 -10.13 -23.97 -8.12
N SER A 54 -11.44 -23.71 -8.30
CA SER A 54 -12.52 -24.70 -8.30
C SER A 54 -12.71 -25.33 -9.67
#